data_AF-A0A5E4JJN0-F1
#
_entry.id   AF-A0A5E4JJN0-F1
#
_cell.length_a   1.000
_cell.length_b   1.000
_cell.length_c   1.000
_cell.angle_alpha   90.00
_cell.angle_beta   90.00
_cell.angle_gamma   90.00
#
_symmetry.space_group_name_H-M   'P 1'
#
loop_
_entity.id
_entity.type
_entity.pdbx_description
1 polymer ?
#
loop_
_entity_poly.entity_id
_entity_poly.type
_entity_poly.pdbx_seq_one_letter_code
_entity_poly.pdbx_strand_id
1 'polypeptide(L)'
;MGTLQEDIGEIFKKEGMDGLRALPGIGKTIAERIKEYIETGRMGKYDELKKKYPVDFISLTKIQGMGSKKAYKLYSALGVRNVEELKKAVAQHKVRGLPGFGARSEGEIGKGIERLEATKGRMLLGVALPEAEAIIEKLLGSGLVDRAVVCGSTRRMRETVGDLDILVSSGKGGKVMDFVTSMQEVGSTVVKGPTKTTVMLKIGLSCDFRLVRDESFGAAVQYFTGNKSHNVKLRQIAIKKGYKLSEYGLFDKKNRNVVSGKGEEAIYERLGLDCMEPEMREDRGELDLAREHRLPRLVQLEDIAGDLHVHSSHSDGADTFEEMADAAIKLKRRYIGFTDHTKSEHVANGMDDRKFMKYFAEIDKLNGRLDGRITLLKSGEVDILKGGALDLNDSTLDCMDYVLASVHTNLNMGKDEMTARVVKAIRGGRISMLGHPTDRLIDQREQIPLDLDKVFEAAADEGVVMEINSFPDRLDLNDENIMRAKEYKLKFSINTDAHRTSNLQFTRYGIGMAKRGWLTKADVINTMKLKDLMKVLKK
;
A
#
# COMPACT_ATOMS: atom_id res chain seq x y z
N MET A 1 0.76 -12.14 0.63
CA MET A 1 0.08 -13.02 -0.37
C MET A 1 0.65 -12.69 -1.73
N GLY A 2 1.18 -13.67 -2.48
CA GLY A 2 1.75 -13.41 -3.80
C GLY A 2 0.67 -13.05 -4.83
N THR A 3 0.88 -11.97 -5.57
CA THR A 3 0.09 -11.61 -6.75
C THR A 3 0.62 -12.37 -7.96
N LEU A 4 -0.23 -13.19 -8.59
CA LEU A 4 0.07 -13.81 -9.88
C LEU A 4 0.27 -12.70 -10.93
N GLN A 5 1.28 -12.86 -11.80
CA GLN A 5 1.59 -11.86 -12.84
C GLN A 5 0.52 -11.82 -13.95
N GLU A 6 -0.13 -12.96 -14.18
CA GLU A 6 -1.21 -13.14 -15.14
C GLU A 6 -2.42 -13.76 -14.43
N ASP A 7 -3.62 -13.45 -14.91
CA ASP A 7 -4.85 -14.09 -14.42
C ASP A 7 -4.74 -15.62 -14.55
N ILE A 8 -5.04 -16.32 -13.47
CA ILE A 8 -4.88 -17.78 -13.41
C ILE A 8 -5.81 -18.53 -14.38
N GLY A 9 -6.95 -17.91 -14.72
CA GLY A 9 -7.87 -18.39 -15.74
C GLY A 9 -7.27 -18.28 -17.14
N GLU A 10 -6.55 -17.20 -17.44
CA GLU A 10 -5.84 -17.04 -18.71
C GLU A 10 -4.67 -18.01 -18.84
N ILE A 11 -3.89 -18.24 -17.78
CA ILE A 11 -2.84 -19.28 -17.75
C ILE A 11 -3.45 -20.65 -18.06
N PHE A 12 -4.54 -21.01 -17.39
CA PHE A 12 -5.22 -22.29 -17.62
C PHE A 12 -5.78 -22.41 -19.04
N LYS A 13 -6.32 -21.34 -19.62
CA LYS A 13 -6.80 -21.35 -21.01
C LYS A 13 -5.68 -21.56 -22.03
N LYS A 14 -4.53 -20.94 -21.82
CA LYS A 14 -3.38 -21.00 -22.74
C LYS A 14 -2.61 -22.31 -22.64
N GLU A 15 -2.36 -22.76 -21.41
CA GLU A 15 -1.37 -23.81 -21.12
C GLU A 15 -1.96 -25.01 -20.35
N GLY A 16 -3.26 -24.98 -20.04
CA GLY A 16 -3.94 -26.07 -19.37
C GLY A 16 -3.37 -26.40 -17.99
N MET A 17 -3.41 -27.69 -17.65
CA MET A 17 -2.93 -28.18 -16.34
C MET A 17 -1.41 -28.05 -16.16
N ASP A 18 -0.66 -28.04 -17.26
CA ASP A 18 0.80 -27.95 -17.20
C ASP A 18 1.25 -26.53 -16.85
N GLY A 19 0.61 -25.50 -17.43
CA GLY A 19 0.83 -24.11 -17.03
C GLY A 19 0.50 -23.84 -15.56
N LEU A 20 -0.61 -24.42 -15.06
CA LEU A 20 -0.93 -24.32 -13.63
C LEU A 20 0.13 -24.98 -12.73
N ARG A 21 0.71 -26.11 -13.14
CA ARG A 21 1.73 -26.84 -12.38
C ARG A 21 3.11 -26.22 -12.49
N ALA A 22 3.37 -25.43 -13.52
CA ALA A 22 4.61 -24.67 -13.66
C ALA A 22 4.69 -23.54 -12.63
N LEU A 23 3.56 -23.09 -12.09
CA LEU A 23 3.52 -22.05 -11.06
C LEU A 23 4.13 -22.54 -9.73
N PRO A 24 5.07 -21.77 -9.14
CA PRO A 24 5.68 -22.11 -7.86
C PRO A 24 4.65 -22.37 -6.76
N GLY A 25 4.77 -23.52 -6.09
CA GLY A 25 3.87 -23.93 -5.01
C GLY A 25 2.57 -24.61 -5.47
N ILE A 26 2.31 -24.73 -6.77
CA ILE A 26 1.11 -25.42 -7.30
C ILE A 26 1.47 -26.84 -7.74
N GLY A 27 1.28 -27.79 -6.82
CA GLY A 27 1.33 -29.22 -7.13
C GLY A 27 0.06 -29.73 -7.82
N LYS A 28 0.05 -31.01 -8.23
CA LYS A 28 -1.08 -31.68 -8.90
C LYS A 28 -2.44 -31.40 -8.24
N THR A 29 -2.54 -31.60 -6.93
CA THR A 29 -3.80 -31.43 -6.18
C THR A 29 -4.28 -29.98 -6.15
N ILE A 30 -3.37 -29.01 -6.11
CA ILE A 30 -3.74 -27.59 -6.11
C ILE A 30 -4.19 -27.18 -7.52
N ALA A 31 -3.48 -27.61 -8.57
CA ALA A 31 -3.86 -27.39 -9.95
C ALA A 31 -5.26 -27.96 -10.27
N GLU A 32 -5.59 -29.16 -9.77
CA GLU A 32 -6.91 -29.76 -9.94
C GLU A 32 -8.02 -28.93 -9.29
N ARG A 33 -7.76 -28.33 -8.12
CA ARG A 33 -8.71 -27.44 -7.44
C ARG A 33 -8.85 -26.09 -8.13
N ILE A 34 -7.75 -25.55 -8.66
CA ILE A 34 -7.78 -24.31 -9.45
C ILE A 34 -8.63 -24.53 -10.70
N LYS A 35 -8.42 -25.64 -11.42
CA LYS A 35 -9.25 -26.04 -12.55
C LYS A 35 -10.73 -26.14 -12.16
N GLU A 36 -11.04 -26.86 -11.08
CA GLU A 36 -12.41 -27.00 -10.56
C GLU A 36 -13.04 -25.62 -10.30
N TYR A 37 -12.29 -24.71 -9.69
CA TYR A 37 -12.74 -23.35 -9.43
C TYR A 37 -12.98 -22.54 -10.70
N ILE A 38 -12.08 -22.60 -11.68
CA ILE A 38 -12.23 -21.90 -12.96
C ILE A 38 -13.46 -22.41 -13.73
N GLU A 39 -13.68 -23.72 -13.75
CA GLU A 39 -14.77 -24.33 -14.54
C GLU A 39 -16.13 -24.19 -13.86
N THR A 40 -16.19 -24.26 -12.53
CA THR A 40 -17.45 -24.38 -11.78
C THR A 40 -17.77 -23.18 -10.89
N GLY A 41 -16.80 -22.30 -10.67
CA GLY A 41 -16.87 -21.24 -9.66
C GLY A 41 -16.86 -21.76 -8.21
N ARG A 42 -16.59 -23.06 -7.98
CA ARG A 42 -16.64 -23.73 -6.68
C ARG A 42 -15.45 -24.66 -6.48
N MET A 43 -15.21 -25.05 -5.23
CA MET A 43 -14.22 -26.05 -4.86
C MET A 43 -14.85 -27.03 -3.86
N GLY A 44 -15.03 -28.29 -4.25
CA GLY A 44 -15.72 -29.29 -3.44
C GLY A 44 -15.05 -29.52 -2.09
N LYS A 45 -13.70 -29.48 -2.03
CA LYS A 45 -12.98 -29.60 -0.76
C LYS A 45 -13.19 -28.40 0.17
N TYR A 46 -13.31 -27.20 -0.38
CA TYR A 46 -13.65 -26.01 0.39
C TYR A 46 -15.06 -26.14 0.98
N ASP A 47 -16.03 -26.58 0.18
CA ASP A 47 -17.41 -26.80 0.63
C ASP A 47 -17.51 -27.90 1.71
N GLU A 48 -16.75 -29.00 1.56
CA GLU A 48 -16.65 -30.06 2.57
C GLU A 48 -16.10 -29.52 3.90
N LEU A 49 -15.00 -28.76 3.86
CA LEU A 49 -14.38 -28.19 5.06
C LEU A 49 -15.28 -27.13 5.72
N LYS A 50 -15.98 -26.32 4.91
CA LYS A 50 -16.92 -25.30 5.40
C LYS A 50 -18.14 -25.94 6.07
N LYS A 51 -18.61 -27.09 5.58
CA LYS A 51 -19.65 -27.90 6.24
C LYS A 51 -19.14 -28.52 7.54
N LYS A 52 -17.92 -29.07 7.53
CA LYS A 52 -17.30 -29.72 8.71
C LYS A 52 -16.99 -28.72 9.82
N TYR A 53 -16.57 -27.52 9.46
CA TYR A 53 -16.24 -26.44 10.38
C TYR A 53 -17.02 -25.18 9.98
N PRO A 54 -18.25 -25.00 10.52
CA PRO A 54 -19.09 -23.83 10.25
C PRO A 54 -18.58 -22.61 11.06
N VAL A 55 -17.31 -22.28 10.86
CA VAL A 55 -16.57 -21.21 11.53
C VAL A 55 -16.08 -20.27 10.46
N ASP A 56 -16.32 -18.98 10.67
CA ASP A 56 -15.75 -17.92 9.85
C ASP A 56 -14.28 -17.68 10.24
N PHE A 57 -13.44 -18.65 9.88
CA PHE A 57 -12.00 -18.56 10.13
C PHE A 57 -11.40 -17.32 9.46
N ILE A 58 -11.90 -16.93 8.28
CA ILE A 58 -11.38 -15.79 7.53
C ILE A 58 -11.50 -14.51 8.37
N SER A 59 -12.69 -14.22 8.89
CA SER A 59 -12.90 -13.02 9.71
C SER A 59 -12.20 -13.12 11.06
N LEU A 60 -12.20 -14.29 11.69
CA LEU A 60 -11.53 -14.49 12.97
C LEU A 60 -10.01 -14.29 12.86
N THR A 61 -9.37 -14.80 11.80
CA THR A 61 -7.92 -14.69 11.65
C THR A 61 -7.43 -13.29 11.27
N LYS A 62 -8.33 -12.36 10.91
CA LYS A 62 -8.00 -10.94 10.74
C LYS A 62 -7.77 -10.23 12.08
N ILE A 63 -8.23 -10.81 13.18
CA ILE A 63 -7.98 -10.27 14.52
C ILE A 63 -6.50 -10.49 14.84
N GLN A 64 -5.78 -9.42 15.19
CA GLN A 64 -4.36 -9.53 15.52
C GLN A 64 -4.12 -10.55 16.64
N GLY A 65 -3.12 -11.41 16.44
CA GLY A 65 -2.79 -12.48 17.38
C GLY A 65 -3.76 -13.68 17.35
N MET A 66 -4.73 -13.71 16.42
CA MET A 66 -5.65 -14.81 16.17
C MET A 66 -5.22 -15.64 14.96
N GLY A 67 -4.42 -16.68 15.18
CA GLY A 67 -4.13 -17.68 14.15
C GLY A 67 -5.21 -18.74 14.03
N SER A 68 -5.22 -19.50 12.92
CA SER A 68 -6.15 -20.62 12.67
C SER A 68 -6.22 -21.62 13.82
N LYS A 69 -5.08 -21.92 14.46
CA LYS A 69 -5.02 -22.80 15.66
C LYS A 69 -5.76 -22.22 16.87
N LYS A 70 -5.64 -20.92 17.12
CA LYS A 70 -6.33 -20.24 18.24
C LYS A 70 -7.82 -20.13 17.96
N ALA A 71 -8.20 -19.76 16.73
CA ALA A 71 -9.59 -19.73 16.30
C ALA A 71 -10.26 -21.11 16.46
N TYR A 72 -9.55 -22.19 16.07
CA TYR A 72 -10.05 -23.54 16.28
C TYR A 72 -10.20 -23.90 17.76
N LYS A 73 -9.23 -23.55 18.63
CA LYS A 73 -9.35 -23.78 20.08
C LYS A 73 -10.57 -23.06 20.67
N LEU A 74 -10.84 -21.83 20.26
CA LEU A 74 -12.00 -21.06 20.71
C LEU A 74 -13.31 -21.69 20.22
N TYR A 75 -13.34 -22.17 18.98
CA TYR A 75 -14.46 -22.95 18.46
C TYR A 75 -14.68 -24.24 19.26
N SER A 76 -13.63 -25.05 19.47
CA SER A 76 -13.73 -26.33 20.18
C SER A 76 -14.11 -26.18 21.65
N ALA A 77 -13.62 -25.14 22.34
CA ALA A 77 -13.84 -24.98 23.77
C ALA A 77 -15.07 -24.13 24.12
N LEU A 78 -15.38 -23.09 23.33
CA LEU A 78 -16.42 -22.11 23.64
C LEU A 78 -17.52 -22.06 22.57
N GLY A 79 -17.42 -22.86 21.51
CA GLY A 79 -18.38 -22.86 20.41
C GLY A 79 -18.33 -21.60 19.55
N VAL A 80 -17.27 -20.78 19.64
CA VAL A 80 -17.13 -19.52 18.91
C VAL A 80 -16.96 -19.78 17.42
N ARG A 81 -17.90 -19.30 16.60
CA ARG A 81 -17.92 -19.47 15.14
C ARG A 81 -17.62 -18.20 14.37
N ASN A 82 -17.77 -17.03 14.98
CA ASN A 82 -17.64 -15.74 14.31
C ASN A 82 -17.19 -14.64 15.29
N VAL A 83 -16.93 -13.44 14.77
CA VAL A 83 -16.42 -12.30 15.53
C VAL A 83 -17.41 -11.84 16.62
N GLU A 84 -18.72 -11.85 16.33
CA GLU A 84 -19.76 -11.45 17.29
C GLU A 84 -19.81 -12.38 18.51
N GLU A 85 -19.72 -13.68 18.29
CA GLU A 85 -19.65 -14.69 19.35
C GLU A 85 -18.35 -14.57 20.15
N LEU A 86 -17.23 -14.30 19.48
CA LEU A 86 -15.96 -14.06 20.14
C LEU A 86 -16.01 -12.80 21.02
N LYS A 87 -16.60 -11.71 20.52
CA LYS A 87 -16.80 -10.46 21.27
C LYS A 87 -17.59 -10.70 22.55
N LYS A 88 -18.66 -11.48 22.48
CA LYS A 88 -19.44 -11.91 23.67
C LYS A 88 -18.58 -12.73 24.62
N ALA A 89 -17.79 -13.68 24.13
CA ALA A 89 -16.91 -14.50 24.97
C ALA A 89 -15.83 -13.68 25.68
N VAL A 90 -15.25 -12.68 25.01
CA VAL A 90 -14.27 -11.73 25.58
C VAL A 90 -14.93 -10.86 26.66
N ALA A 91 -16.09 -10.27 26.37
CA ALA A 91 -16.83 -9.44 27.32
C ALA A 91 -17.26 -10.21 28.58
N GLN A 92 -17.49 -11.51 28.46
CA GLN A 92 -17.83 -12.42 29.57
C GLN A 92 -16.60 -13.02 30.26
N HIS A 93 -15.38 -12.66 29.86
CA HIS A 93 -14.14 -13.21 30.38
C HIS A 93 -14.04 -14.74 30.31
N LYS A 94 -14.67 -15.34 29.28
CA LYS A 94 -14.61 -16.79 29.05
C LYS A 94 -13.33 -17.22 28.35
N VAL A 95 -12.69 -16.30 27.63
CA VAL A 95 -11.47 -16.58 26.86
C VAL A 95 -10.28 -16.75 27.80
N ARG A 96 -10.15 -15.90 28.84
CA ARG A 96 -9.00 -15.91 29.76
C ARG A 96 -8.78 -17.22 30.53
N GLY A 97 -9.80 -18.06 30.61
CA GLY A 97 -9.77 -19.34 31.31
C GLY A 97 -9.22 -20.50 30.46
N LEU A 98 -8.99 -20.29 29.16
CA LEU A 98 -8.54 -21.35 28.27
C LEU A 98 -7.00 -21.49 28.28
N PRO A 99 -6.46 -22.72 28.20
CA PRO A 99 -5.02 -22.95 28.05
C PRO A 99 -4.44 -22.21 26.84
N GLY A 100 -3.52 -21.27 27.10
CA GLY A 100 -2.87 -20.44 26.09
C GLY A 100 -3.57 -19.10 25.79
N PHE A 101 -4.63 -18.76 26.54
CA PHE A 101 -5.35 -17.50 26.43
C PHE A 101 -5.43 -16.85 27.81
N GLY A 102 -4.34 -16.34 28.38
CA GLY A 102 -4.41 -15.61 29.66
C GLY A 102 -5.08 -14.23 29.53
N ALA A 103 -5.21 -13.49 30.64
CA ALA A 103 -5.82 -12.15 30.66
C ALA A 103 -5.20 -11.17 29.65
N ARG A 104 -3.87 -11.20 29.48
CA ARG A 104 -3.17 -10.42 28.44
C ARG A 104 -3.66 -10.77 27.04
N SER A 105 -3.74 -12.06 26.71
CA SER A 105 -4.19 -12.52 25.39
C SER A 105 -5.65 -12.16 25.14
N GLU A 106 -6.52 -12.23 26.16
CA GLU A 106 -7.91 -11.81 26.03
C GLU A 106 -8.02 -10.30 25.74
N GLY A 107 -7.23 -9.48 26.44
CA GLY A 107 -7.15 -8.04 26.18
C GLY A 107 -6.66 -7.70 24.78
N GLU A 108 -5.64 -8.41 24.28
CA GLU A 108 -5.14 -8.27 22.89
C GLU A 108 -6.21 -8.66 21.87
N ILE A 109 -6.95 -9.74 22.10
CA ILE A 109 -8.07 -10.16 21.24
C ILE A 109 -9.18 -9.11 21.25
N GLY A 110 -9.55 -8.58 22.42
CA GLY A 110 -10.58 -7.54 22.55
C GLY A 110 -10.25 -6.29 21.73
N LYS A 111 -9.03 -5.77 21.87
CA LYS A 111 -8.53 -4.64 21.05
C LYS A 111 -8.55 -4.96 19.56
N GLY A 112 -8.16 -6.18 19.18
CA GLY A 112 -8.19 -6.61 17.78
C GLY A 112 -9.61 -6.66 17.18
N ILE A 113 -10.63 -6.97 17.99
CA ILE A 113 -12.04 -6.94 17.57
C ILE A 113 -12.50 -5.50 17.34
N GLU A 114 -12.26 -4.61 18.31
CA GLU A 114 -12.63 -3.19 18.19
C GLU A 114 -12.02 -2.56 16.93
N ARG A 115 -10.77 -2.93 16.61
CA ARG A 115 -10.10 -2.47 15.39
C ARG A 115 -10.74 -3.01 14.12
N LEU A 116 -11.04 -4.31 14.07
CA LEU A 116 -11.70 -4.92 12.91
C LEU A 116 -13.09 -4.29 12.67
N GLU A 117 -13.78 -3.89 13.75
CA GLU A 117 -15.03 -3.14 13.66
C GLU A 117 -14.82 -1.69 13.18
N ALA A 118 -13.75 -1.03 13.63
CA ALA A 118 -13.41 0.33 13.21
C ALA A 118 -12.97 0.42 11.73
N THR A 119 -12.37 -0.64 11.18
CA THR A 119 -11.99 -0.72 9.76
C THR A 119 -13.07 -1.35 8.88
N LYS A 120 -14.20 -1.77 9.47
CA LYS A 120 -15.34 -2.35 8.75
C LYS A 120 -15.85 -1.38 7.68
N GLY A 121 -15.86 -1.84 6.43
CA GLY A 121 -16.28 -1.02 5.28
C GLY A 121 -15.15 -0.19 4.66
N ARG A 122 -13.89 -0.47 4.99
CA ARG A 122 -12.72 0.06 4.26
C ARG A 122 -12.02 -1.04 3.48
N MET A 123 -11.31 -0.64 2.43
CA MET A 123 -10.53 -1.52 1.56
C MET A 123 -9.16 -0.93 1.30
N LEU A 124 -8.14 -1.79 1.16
CA LEU A 124 -6.80 -1.39 0.77
C LEU A 124 -6.81 -0.65 -0.58
N LEU A 125 -6.04 0.43 -0.68
CA LEU A 125 -5.85 1.17 -1.93
C LEU A 125 -5.36 0.25 -3.06
N GLY A 126 -4.49 -0.70 -2.72
CA GLY A 126 -3.95 -1.68 -3.67
C GLY A 126 -4.98 -2.61 -4.32
N VAL A 127 -6.18 -2.68 -3.76
CA VAL A 127 -7.30 -3.44 -4.34
C VAL A 127 -8.26 -2.49 -5.05
N ALA A 128 -8.59 -1.37 -4.40
CA ALA A 128 -9.62 -0.46 -4.90
C ALA A 128 -9.17 0.38 -6.11
N LEU A 129 -7.90 0.80 -6.17
CA LEU A 129 -7.40 1.62 -7.26
C LEU A 129 -7.35 0.87 -8.60
N PRO A 130 -6.78 -0.35 -8.70
CA PRO A 130 -6.82 -1.13 -9.94
C PRO A 130 -8.24 -1.39 -10.46
N GLU A 131 -9.19 -1.67 -9.56
CA GLU A 131 -10.60 -1.83 -9.92
C GLU A 131 -11.18 -0.54 -10.52
N ALA A 132 -10.93 0.61 -9.87
CA ALA A 132 -11.40 1.89 -10.38
C ALA A 132 -10.80 2.23 -11.75
N GLU A 133 -9.53 1.89 -11.98
CA GLU A 133 -8.84 2.08 -13.25
C GLU A 133 -9.44 1.20 -14.35
N ALA A 134 -9.69 -0.08 -14.07
CA ALA A 134 -10.34 -0.99 -15.01
C ALA A 134 -11.76 -0.52 -15.41
N ILE A 135 -12.54 -0.03 -14.44
CA ILE A 135 -13.86 0.56 -14.68
C ILE A 135 -13.74 1.81 -15.55
N ILE A 136 -12.79 2.71 -15.26
CA ILE A 136 -12.56 3.92 -16.04
C ILE A 136 -12.16 3.59 -17.47
N GLU A 137 -11.27 2.63 -17.67
CA GLU A 137 -10.86 2.15 -19.00
C GLU A 137 -12.07 1.67 -19.81
N LYS A 138 -12.94 0.85 -19.21
CA LYS A 138 -14.18 0.37 -19.85
C LYS A 138 -15.17 1.49 -20.16
N LEU A 139 -15.31 2.47 -19.26
CA LEU A 139 -16.14 3.65 -19.48
C LEU A 139 -15.65 4.43 -20.70
N LEU A 140 -14.36 4.74 -20.76
CA LEU A 140 -13.75 5.49 -21.88
C LEU A 140 -13.82 4.68 -23.19
N GLY A 141 -13.56 3.37 -23.13
CA GLY A 141 -13.61 2.46 -24.28
C GLY A 141 -15.02 2.23 -24.84
N SER A 142 -16.08 2.57 -24.10
CA SER A 142 -17.47 2.36 -24.54
C SER A 142 -17.93 3.31 -25.66
N GLY A 143 -17.23 4.43 -25.89
CA GLY A 143 -17.70 5.51 -26.78
C GLY A 143 -18.95 6.26 -26.28
N LEU A 144 -19.37 6.00 -25.04
CA LEU A 144 -20.46 6.71 -24.38
C LEU A 144 -19.96 7.86 -23.51
N VAL A 145 -18.70 7.84 -23.11
CA VAL A 145 -18.12 8.75 -22.10
C VAL A 145 -17.02 9.61 -22.72
N ASP A 146 -17.07 10.90 -22.46
CA ASP A 146 -16.05 11.86 -22.91
C ASP A 146 -14.89 11.94 -21.91
N ARG A 147 -15.20 11.88 -20.61
CA ARG A 147 -14.23 11.94 -19.50
C ARG A 147 -14.68 11.06 -18.36
N ALA A 148 -13.74 10.36 -17.72
CA ALA A 148 -13.97 9.63 -16.49
C ALA A 148 -12.77 9.80 -15.55
N VAL A 149 -13.03 10.00 -14.26
CA VAL A 149 -11.97 10.15 -13.26
C VAL A 149 -12.42 9.64 -11.90
N VAL A 150 -11.55 8.87 -11.25
CA VAL A 150 -11.73 8.48 -9.85
C VAL A 150 -11.42 9.67 -8.95
N CYS A 151 -12.27 9.90 -7.95
CA CYS A 151 -12.19 10.99 -6.98
C CYS A 151 -12.03 10.40 -5.56
N GLY A 152 -12.51 11.12 -4.55
CA GLY A 152 -12.53 10.65 -3.17
C GLY A 152 -11.14 10.42 -2.58
N SER A 153 -11.09 9.55 -1.58
CA SER A 153 -9.85 9.14 -0.92
C SER A 153 -8.90 8.38 -1.84
N THR A 154 -9.43 7.70 -2.86
CA THR A 154 -8.64 6.96 -3.87
C THR A 154 -7.75 7.91 -4.65
N ARG A 155 -8.31 9.02 -5.16
CA ARG A 155 -7.53 10.03 -5.89
C ARG A 155 -6.49 10.73 -5.01
N ARG A 156 -6.74 10.87 -3.71
CA ARG A 156 -5.76 11.40 -2.74
C ARG A 156 -4.77 10.34 -2.26
N MET A 157 -4.79 9.14 -2.83
CA MET A 157 -3.91 8.02 -2.51
C MET A 157 -3.94 7.62 -1.04
N ARG A 158 -5.09 7.70 -0.35
CA ARG A 158 -5.19 7.20 1.04
C ARG A 158 -4.96 5.70 1.05
N GLU A 159 -4.19 5.21 2.03
CA GLU A 159 -3.83 3.79 2.20
C GLU A 159 -5.03 2.82 2.23
N THR A 160 -6.17 3.31 2.71
CA THR A 160 -7.47 2.63 2.65
C THR A 160 -8.53 3.60 2.13
N VAL A 161 -9.59 3.04 1.53
CA VAL A 161 -10.72 3.79 0.97
C VAL A 161 -12.04 3.19 1.46
N GLY A 162 -13.09 4.02 1.59
CA GLY A 162 -14.40 3.54 2.06
C GLY A 162 -15.33 3.14 0.91
N ASP A 163 -15.40 3.98 -0.10
CA ASP A 163 -16.10 3.79 -1.36
C ASP A 163 -15.24 4.30 -2.52
N LEU A 164 -15.68 4.03 -3.75
CA LEU A 164 -15.15 4.66 -4.96
C LEU A 164 -16.10 5.75 -5.44
N ASP A 165 -15.56 6.92 -5.75
CA ASP A 165 -16.28 7.99 -6.43
C ASP A 165 -15.75 8.10 -7.86
N ILE A 166 -16.59 7.86 -8.87
CA ILE A 166 -16.22 8.02 -10.28
C ILE A 166 -17.09 9.11 -10.92
N LEU A 167 -16.45 10.19 -11.34
CA LEU A 167 -17.11 11.25 -12.10
C LEU A 167 -17.00 10.99 -13.59
N VAL A 168 -18.09 11.21 -14.30
CA VAL A 168 -18.24 10.94 -15.72
C VAL A 168 -18.82 12.17 -16.43
N SER A 169 -18.25 12.55 -17.57
CA SER A 169 -18.84 13.51 -18.49
C SER A 169 -19.35 12.80 -19.74
N SER A 170 -20.58 13.10 -20.15
CA SER A 170 -21.19 12.51 -21.34
C SER A 170 -22.44 13.27 -21.78
N GLY A 171 -22.62 13.42 -23.10
CA GLY A 171 -23.90 13.83 -23.70
C GLY A 171 -24.98 12.73 -23.74
N LYS A 172 -24.67 11.49 -23.30
CA LYS A 172 -25.51 10.29 -23.42
C LYS A 172 -25.85 9.68 -22.04
N GLY A 173 -26.16 10.54 -21.05
CA GLY A 173 -26.27 10.17 -19.63
C GLY A 173 -27.00 8.87 -19.29
N GLY A 174 -28.25 8.70 -19.73
CA GLY A 174 -29.02 7.47 -19.44
C GLY A 174 -28.33 6.18 -19.93
N LYS A 175 -27.75 6.23 -21.13
CA LYS A 175 -27.01 5.09 -21.72
C LYS A 175 -25.74 4.77 -20.94
N VAL A 176 -25.06 5.80 -20.40
CA VAL A 176 -23.89 5.60 -19.51
C VAL A 176 -24.30 4.85 -18.25
N MET A 177 -25.42 5.24 -17.63
CA MET A 177 -25.90 4.59 -16.40
C MET A 177 -26.36 3.15 -16.65
N ASP A 178 -26.97 2.88 -17.80
CA ASP A 178 -27.29 1.51 -18.22
C ASP A 178 -26.02 0.66 -18.39
N PHE A 179 -25.03 1.21 -19.09
CA PHE A 179 -23.74 0.56 -19.29
C PHE A 179 -23.04 0.23 -17.95
N VAL A 180 -22.97 1.19 -17.03
CA VAL A 180 -22.45 0.98 -15.67
C VAL A 180 -23.12 -0.22 -14.99
N THR A 181 -24.46 -0.27 -14.97
CA THR A 181 -25.18 -1.37 -14.31
C THR A 181 -25.00 -2.73 -14.98
N SER A 182 -24.49 -2.77 -16.22
CA SER A 182 -24.24 -3.99 -16.98
C SER A 182 -22.79 -4.50 -16.88
N MET A 183 -21.88 -3.73 -16.27
CA MET A 183 -20.47 -4.12 -16.15
C MET A 183 -20.31 -5.38 -15.31
N GLN A 184 -19.32 -6.20 -15.67
CA GLN A 184 -19.05 -7.47 -14.97
C GLN A 184 -18.55 -7.24 -13.54
N GLU A 185 -17.95 -6.10 -13.25
CA GLU A 185 -17.50 -5.65 -11.94
C GLU A 185 -18.66 -5.42 -10.97
N VAL A 186 -19.85 -5.11 -11.49
CA VAL A 186 -21.03 -4.82 -10.70
C VAL A 186 -21.62 -6.12 -10.17
N GLY A 187 -21.73 -6.22 -8.84
CA GLY A 187 -22.42 -7.30 -8.14
C GLY A 187 -23.92 -7.01 -8.00
N SER A 188 -24.27 -5.80 -7.58
CA SER A 188 -25.67 -5.35 -7.50
C SER A 188 -25.80 -3.84 -7.66
N THR A 189 -26.97 -3.39 -8.13
CA THR A 189 -27.31 -1.95 -8.19
C THR A 189 -28.04 -1.55 -6.92
N VAL A 190 -27.54 -0.53 -6.22
CA VAL A 190 -28.15 0.01 -4.99
C VAL A 190 -29.09 1.15 -5.32
N VAL A 191 -28.63 2.09 -6.17
CA VAL A 191 -29.40 3.25 -6.64
C VAL A 191 -29.13 3.42 -8.12
N LYS A 192 -30.17 3.68 -8.92
CA LYS A 192 -30.04 4.05 -10.33
C LYS A 192 -30.86 5.30 -10.61
N GLY A 193 -30.21 6.30 -11.20
CA GLY A 193 -30.82 7.57 -11.57
C GLY A 193 -30.16 8.16 -12.81
N PRO A 194 -30.72 9.24 -13.38
CA PRO A 194 -30.23 9.82 -14.63
C PRO A 194 -28.84 10.46 -14.52
N THR A 195 -28.45 10.91 -13.32
CA THR A 195 -27.18 11.59 -13.06
C THR A 195 -26.36 10.97 -11.92
N LYS A 196 -26.93 10.01 -11.19
CA LYS A 196 -26.25 9.27 -10.13
C LYS A 196 -26.66 7.81 -10.17
N THR A 197 -25.67 6.92 -10.15
CA THR A 197 -25.86 5.49 -9.96
C THR A 197 -24.89 5.00 -8.89
N THR A 198 -25.38 4.28 -7.91
CA THR A 198 -24.57 3.63 -6.87
C THR A 198 -24.68 2.13 -7.04
N VAL A 199 -23.55 1.45 -7.11
CA VAL A 199 -23.47 0.00 -7.24
C VAL A 199 -22.65 -0.60 -6.10
N MET A 200 -22.91 -1.86 -5.79
CA MET A 200 -22.01 -2.70 -5.03
C MET A 200 -21.15 -3.48 -6.02
N LEU A 201 -19.83 -3.31 -5.96
CA LEU A 201 -18.89 -4.05 -6.78
C LEU A 201 -18.68 -5.46 -6.22
N LYS A 202 -18.31 -6.41 -7.08
CA LYS A 202 -18.00 -7.79 -6.68
C LYS A 202 -16.83 -7.88 -5.71
N ILE A 203 -15.92 -6.90 -5.74
CA ILE A 203 -14.83 -6.77 -4.78
C ILE A 203 -15.31 -6.42 -3.35
N GLY A 204 -16.59 -6.12 -3.15
CA GLY A 204 -17.19 -5.83 -1.85
C GLY A 204 -17.13 -4.36 -1.44
N LEU A 205 -16.93 -3.46 -2.41
CA LEU A 205 -16.87 -2.01 -2.23
C LEU A 205 -18.04 -1.32 -2.96
N SER A 206 -18.63 -0.29 -2.36
CA SER A 206 -19.60 0.54 -3.08
C SER A 206 -18.90 1.52 -4.03
N CYS A 207 -19.49 1.75 -5.20
CA CYS A 207 -19.01 2.74 -6.16
C CYS A 207 -20.15 3.69 -6.57
N ASP A 208 -19.91 4.99 -6.37
CA ASP A 208 -20.77 6.10 -6.75
C ASP A 208 -20.33 6.64 -8.12
N PHE A 209 -21.17 6.46 -9.14
CA PHE A 209 -21.01 7.08 -10.45
C PHE A 209 -21.84 8.34 -10.54
N ARG A 210 -21.22 9.44 -10.97
CA ARG A 210 -21.90 10.73 -11.12
C ARG A 210 -21.67 11.32 -12.50
N LEU A 211 -22.77 11.59 -13.20
CA LEU A 211 -22.74 12.32 -14.45
C LEU A 211 -22.64 13.82 -14.15
N VAL A 212 -21.62 14.46 -14.70
CA VAL A 212 -21.35 15.88 -14.56
C VAL A 212 -21.25 16.49 -15.95
N ARG A 213 -21.81 17.69 -16.13
CA ARG A 213 -21.63 18.45 -17.37
C ARG A 213 -20.16 18.86 -17.53
N ASP A 214 -19.66 18.90 -18.76
CA ASP A 214 -18.25 19.19 -19.03
C ASP A 214 -17.82 20.57 -18.47
N GLU A 215 -18.70 21.56 -18.50
CA GLU A 215 -18.43 22.91 -17.98
C GLU A 215 -18.28 22.95 -16.45
N SER A 216 -18.80 21.94 -15.75
CA SER A 216 -18.73 21.81 -14.29
C SER A 216 -17.70 20.76 -13.86
N PHE A 217 -17.03 20.08 -14.80
CA PHE A 217 -16.25 18.89 -14.50
C PHE A 217 -15.09 19.17 -13.54
N GLY A 218 -14.32 20.24 -13.76
CA GLY A 218 -13.24 20.66 -12.85
C GLY A 218 -13.74 20.97 -11.44
N ALA A 219 -14.85 21.69 -11.31
CA ALA A 219 -15.44 21.96 -9.99
C ALA A 219 -15.93 20.70 -9.28
N ALA A 220 -16.53 19.77 -10.02
CA ALA A 220 -16.94 18.49 -9.46
C ALA A 220 -15.73 17.65 -9.06
N VAL A 221 -14.67 17.59 -9.87
CA VAL A 221 -13.44 16.87 -9.50
C VAL A 221 -12.85 17.47 -8.23
N GLN A 222 -12.74 18.80 -8.11
CA GLN A 222 -12.30 19.46 -6.88
C GLN A 222 -13.17 19.03 -5.69
N TYR A 223 -14.49 19.13 -5.84
CA TYR A 223 -15.45 18.85 -4.78
C TYR A 223 -15.42 17.39 -4.31
N PHE A 224 -15.50 16.43 -5.24
CA PHE A 224 -15.55 15.00 -4.93
C PHE A 224 -14.17 14.42 -4.61
N THR A 225 -13.07 15.06 -5.05
CA THR A 225 -11.73 14.70 -4.55
C THR A 225 -11.60 15.03 -3.07
N GLY A 226 -12.14 16.17 -2.63
CA GLY A 226 -12.05 16.61 -1.24
C GLY A 226 -10.60 16.81 -0.77
N ASN A 227 -10.28 16.59 0.52
CA ASN A 227 -11.16 16.04 1.56
C ASN A 227 -12.28 17.02 2.03
N LYS A 228 -13.14 16.59 2.97
CA LYS A 228 -14.23 17.44 3.52
C LYS A 228 -13.71 18.74 4.14
N SER A 229 -12.65 18.66 4.95
CA SER A 229 -12.07 19.80 5.67
C SER A 229 -11.44 20.81 4.70
N HIS A 230 -10.67 20.31 3.73
CA HIS A 230 -10.11 21.07 2.61
C HIS A 230 -11.22 21.83 1.87
N ASN A 231 -12.30 21.15 1.49
CA ASN A 231 -13.46 21.77 0.82
C ASN A 231 -14.14 22.85 1.67
N VAL A 232 -14.26 22.65 2.99
CA VAL A 232 -14.84 23.66 3.89
C VAL A 232 -13.98 24.92 3.88
N LYS A 233 -12.66 24.79 4.04
CA LYS A 233 -11.75 25.94 4.03
C LYS A 233 -11.69 26.63 2.67
N LEU A 234 -11.65 25.87 1.58
CA LEU A 234 -11.66 26.45 0.22
C LEU A 234 -12.95 27.25 -0.05
N ARG A 235 -14.11 26.76 0.40
CA ARG A 235 -15.37 27.52 0.34
C ARG A 235 -15.34 28.78 1.19
N GLN A 236 -14.72 28.76 2.37
CA GLN A 236 -14.56 29.96 3.19
C GLN A 236 -13.68 31.01 2.48
N ILE A 237 -12.61 30.58 1.81
CA ILE A 237 -11.77 31.47 0.97
C ILE A 237 -12.60 32.06 -0.17
N ALA A 238 -13.37 31.24 -0.88
CA ALA A 238 -14.27 31.69 -1.94
C ALA A 238 -15.27 32.75 -1.44
N ILE A 239 -15.92 32.51 -0.30
CA ILE A 239 -16.89 33.44 0.30
C ILE A 239 -16.22 34.78 0.63
N LYS A 240 -15.03 34.77 1.24
CA LYS A 240 -14.26 35.99 1.55
C LYS A 240 -13.91 36.80 0.31
N LYS A 241 -13.77 36.13 -0.85
CA LYS A 241 -13.50 36.75 -2.15
C LYS A 241 -14.77 37.11 -2.96
N GLY A 242 -15.95 36.97 -2.36
CA GLY A 242 -17.22 37.32 -3.02
C GLY A 242 -17.73 36.24 -3.99
N TYR A 243 -17.27 35.00 -3.86
CA TYR A 243 -17.69 33.87 -4.68
C TYR A 243 -18.53 32.84 -3.90
N LYS A 244 -19.28 32.01 -4.62
CA LYS A 244 -19.87 30.76 -4.14
C LYS A 244 -19.21 29.61 -4.90
N LEU A 245 -18.55 28.70 -4.19
CA LEU A 245 -18.00 27.47 -4.76
C LEU A 245 -18.93 26.28 -4.46
N SER A 246 -19.26 25.50 -5.47
CA SER A 246 -20.00 24.24 -5.36
C SER A 246 -19.47 23.21 -6.37
N GLU A 247 -20.02 22.00 -6.36
CA GLU A 247 -19.75 20.94 -7.33
C GLU A 247 -20.06 21.32 -8.80
N TYR A 248 -20.80 22.40 -9.01
CA TYR A 248 -21.21 22.86 -10.34
C TYR A 248 -20.31 23.98 -10.90
N GLY A 249 -19.47 24.60 -10.06
CA GLY A 249 -18.65 25.73 -10.48
C GLY A 249 -18.30 26.70 -9.34
N LEU A 250 -17.50 27.69 -9.71
CA LEU A 250 -17.26 28.90 -8.95
C LEU A 250 -18.13 30.02 -9.53
N PHE A 251 -18.97 30.64 -8.71
CA PHE A 251 -19.96 31.62 -9.13
C PHE A 251 -19.71 32.97 -8.45
N ASP A 252 -19.89 34.06 -9.18
CA ASP A 252 -19.91 35.41 -8.60
C ASP A 252 -21.17 35.59 -7.75
N LYS A 253 -21.02 36.04 -6.49
CA LYS A 253 -22.15 36.15 -5.56
C LYS A 253 -23.13 37.27 -5.95
N LYS A 254 -22.68 38.30 -6.67
CA LYS A 254 -23.50 39.46 -7.05
C LYS A 254 -24.41 39.14 -8.23
N ASN A 255 -23.87 38.60 -9.32
CA ASN A 255 -24.61 38.37 -10.56
C ASN A 255 -24.93 36.89 -10.86
N ARG A 256 -24.40 35.95 -10.05
CA ARG A 256 -24.57 34.49 -10.20
C ARG A 256 -23.99 33.89 -11.48
N ASN A 257 -23.15 34.63 -12.20
CA ASN A 257 -22.48 34.12 -13.39
C ASN A 257 -21.40 33.09 -13.00
N VAL A 258 -21.21 32.09 -13.88
CA VAL A 258 -20.11 31.14 -13.76
C VAL A 258 -18.80 31.88 -14.03
N VAL A 259 -17.87 31.78 -13.09
CA VAL A 259 -16.53 32.38 -13.16
C VAL A 259 -15.50 31.35 -13.60
N SER A 260 -15.63 30.11 -13.11
CA SER A 260 -14.80 28.97 -13.47
C SER A 260 -15.52 27.66 -13.13
N GLY A 261 -15.14 26.56 -13.76
CA GLY A 261 -15.79 25.26 -13.51
C GLY A 261 -15.26 24.10 -14.34
N LYS A 262 -14.67 24.38 -15.52
CA LYS A 262 -14.20 23.34 -16.45
C LYS A 262 -12.91 22.64 -15.99
N GLY A 263 -11.99 23.37 -15.37
CA GLY A 263 -10.72 22.87 -14.84
C GLY A 263 -10.55 23.15 -13.36
N GLU A 264 -9.86 22.27 -12.63
CA GLU A 264 -9.57 22.47 -11.20
C GLU A 264 -8.64 23.66 -10.99
N GLU A 265 -7.60 23.75 -11.81
CA GLU A 265 -6.53 24.76 -11.74
C GLU A 265 -7.10 26.17 -11.80
N ALA A 266 -8.01 26.42 -12.75
CA ALA A 266 -8.65 27.72 -12.93
C ALA A 266 -9.52 28.13 -11.73
N ILE A 267 -10.00 27.17 -10.92
CA ILE A 267 -10.75 27.48 -9.69
C ILE A 267 -9.78 27.97 -8.61
N TYR A 268 -8.67 27.27 -8.38
CA TYR A 268 -7.66 27.69 -7.41
C TYR A 268 -7.05 29.04 -7.80
N GLU A 269 -6.68 29.22 -9.07
CA GLU A 269 -6.11 30.47 -9.59
C GLU A 269 -7.06 31.65 -9.35
N ARG A 270 -8.36 31.48 -9.62
CA ARG A 270 -9.36 32.53 -9.38
C ARG A 270 -9.53 32.86 -7.90
N LEU A 271 -9.27 31.89 -7.03
CA LEU A 271 -9.22 32.06 -5.58
C LEU A 271 -7.87 32.63 -5.10
N GLY A 272 -6.90 32.86 -5.99
CA GLY A 272 -5.56 33.35 -5.68
C GLY A 272 -4.74 32.32 -4.93
N LEU A 273 -4.82 31.06 -5.36
CA LEU A 273 -4.11 29.92 -4.82
C LEU A 273 -3.43 29.17 -5.97
N ASP A 274 -2.23 28.67 -5.75
CA ASP A 274 -1.67 27.64 -6.63
C ASP A 274 -2.50 26.34 -6.52
N CYS A 275 -2.72 25.67 -7.65
CA CYS A 275 -3.38 24.38 -7.63
C CYS A 275 -2.44 23.33 -7.03
N MET A 276 -2.89 22.64 -5.98
CA MET A 276 -2.14 21.52 -5.40
C MET A 276 -2.55 20.16 -5.96
N GLU A 277 -1.59 19.23 -5.91
CA GLU A 277 -1.85 17.82 -6.13
C GLU A 277 -2.90 17.27 -5.14
N PRO A 278 -3.78 16.35 -5.57
CA PRO A 278 -4.83 15.75 -4.73
C PRO A 278 -4.34 15.18 -3.40
N GLU A 279 -3.17 14.57 -3.40
CA GLU A 279 -2.51 13.95 -2.26
C GLU A 279 -2.27 14.93 -1.10
N MET A 280 -2.13 16.23 -1.40
CA MET A 280 -1.92 17.26 -0.37
C MET A 280 -3.22 17.72 0.32
N ARG A 281 -4.41 17.40 -0.23
CA ARG A 281 -5.70 17.98 0.18
C ARG A 281 -6.25 17.33 1.44
N GLU A 282 -5.50 17.47 2.53
CA GLU A 282 -5.79 16.86 3.83
C GLU A 282 -6.02 17.86 4.96
N ASP A 283 -6.05 19.16 4.67
CA ASP A 283 -6.17 20.23 5.65
C ASP A 283 -5.02 20.25 6.69
N ARG A 284 -3.78 20.20 6.19
CA ARG A 284 -2.54 20.16 6.98
C ARG A 284 -1.66 21.40 6.76
N GLY A 285 -2.21 22.45 6.14
CA GLY A 285 -1.50 23.70 5.82
C GLY A 285 -1.26 23.91 4.31
N GLU A 286 -1.76 23.01 3.47
CA GLU A 286 -1.59 23.05 2.02
C GLU A 286 -2.17 24.32 1.39
N LEU A 287 -3.31 24.81 1.91
CA LEU A 287 -3.96 26.03 1.41
C LEU A 287 -3.18 27.29 1.78
N ASP A 288 -2.46 27.30 2.90
CA ASP A 288 -1.59 28.42 3.26
C ASP A 288 -0.36 28.47 2.37
N LEU A 289 0.28 27.33 2.12
CA LEU A 289 1.39 27.23 1.15
C LEU A 289 0.95 27.63 -0.27
N ALA A 290 -0.25 27.24 -0.70
CA ALA A 290 -0.79 27.63 -2.01
C ALA A 290 -1.06 29.12 -2.13
N ARG A 291 -1.49 29.77 -1.03
CA ARG A 291 -1.71 31.22 -0.96
C ARG A 291 -0.40 32.00 -0.95
N GLU A 292 0.63 31.43 -0.35
CA GLU A 292 1.98 32.02 -0.30
C GLU A 292 2.82 31.70 -1.55
N HIS A 293 2.29 30.94 -2.51
CA HIS A 293 3.02 30.44 -3.69
C HIS A 293 4.28 29.65 -3.32
N ARG A 294 4.18 28.82 -2.28
CA ARG A 294 5.27 28.03 -1.69
C ARG A 294 4.99 26.52 -1.70
N LEU A 295 4.09 26.06 -2.56
CA LEU A 295 3.85 24.62 -2.72
C LEU A 295 5.15 23.93 -3.17
N PRO A 296 5.54 22.81 -2.52
CA PRO A 296 6.70 22.05 -2.96
C PRO A 296 6.42 21.37 -4.29
N ARG A 297 7.44 21.28 -5.14
CA ARG A 297 7.39 20.38 -6.31
C ARG A 297 7.59 18.95 -5.83
N LEU A 298 6.49 18.21 -5.75
CA LEU A 298 6.46 16.85 -5.22
C LEU A 298 7.20 15.86 -6.13
N VAL A 299 7.75 14.82 -5.51
CA VAL A 299 8.38 13.68 -6.21
C VAL A 299 7.37 13.00 -7.13
N GLN A 300 7.79 12.65 -8.35
CA GLN A 300 6.97 11.94 -9.33
C GLN A 300 7.50 10.52 -9.59
N LEU A 301 6.67 9.66 -10.16
CA LEU A 301 7.05 8.27 -10.45
C LEU A 301 8.23 8.19 -11.43
N GLU A 302 8.30 9.13 -12.38
CA GLU A 302 9.34 9.24 -13.39
C GLU A 302 10.68 9.71 -12.81
N ASP A 303 10.68 10.29 -11.60
CA ASP A 303 11.92 10.68 -10.92
C ASP A 303 12.69 9.47 -10.38
N ILE A 304 12.04 8.31 -10.20
CA ILE A 304 12.62 7.14 -9.56
C ILE A 304 13.59 6.41 -10.50
N ALA A 305 14.86 6.38 -10.11
CA ALA A 305 15.94 5.74 -10.83
C ALA A 305 16.15 4.27 -10.43
N GLY A 306 15.65 3.80 -9.29
CA GLY A 306 15.80 2.40 -8.89
C GLY A 306 15.06 2.03 -7.61
N ASP A 307 15.01 0.72 -7.35
CA ASP A 307 14.39 0.11 -6.18
C ASP A 307 15.47 -0.50 -5.28
N LEU A 308 15.41 -0.25 -3.96
CA LEU A 308 16.44 -0.65 -3.01
C LEU A 308 15.93 -1.66 -1.96
N HIS A 309 14.77 -2.27 -2.21
CA HIS A 309 14.26 -3.36 -1.39
C HIS A 309 13.48 -4.32 -2.30
N VAL A 310 14.17 -5.35 -2.79
CA VAL A 310 13.56 -6.43 -3.58
C VAL A 310 14.11 -7.78 -3.15
N HIS A 311 13.29 -8.82 -3.31
CA HIS A 311 13.60 -10.19 -2.92
C HIS A 311 13.71 -11.05 -4.17
N SER A 312 14.42 -12.16 -4.05
CA SER A 312 14.62 -13.13 -5.13
C SER A 312 14.27 -14.54 -4.66
N SER A 313 14.42 -15.51 -5.56
CA SER A 313 14.29 -16.93 -5.24
C SER A 313 15.32 -17.48 -4.24
N HIS A 314 16.23 -16.65 -3.72
CA HIS A 314 17.20 -17.02 -2.69
C HIS A 314 16.61 -17.06 -1.28
N SER A 315 15.63 -16.22 -0.96
CA SER A 315 14.80 -16.32 0.25
C SER A 315 13.38 -16.78 -0.08
N ASP A 316 12.51 -15.82 -0.37
CA ASP A 316 11.05 -15.97 -0.42
C ASP A 316 10.41 -15.19 -1.58
N GLY A 317 11.23 -14.55 -2.41
CA GLY A 317 10.84 -14.13 -3.74
C GLY A 317 10.62 -15.34 -4.66
N ALA A 318 9.85 -15.13 -5.74
CA ALA A 318 9.57 -16.20 -6.70
C ALA A 318 10.43 -16.12 -7.96
N ASP A 319 10.95 -14.93 -8.27
CA ASP A 319 11.68 -14.65 -9.51
C ASP A 319 13.19 -14.61 -9.26
N THR A 320 13.98 -14.98 -10.26
CA THR A 320 15.45 -14.94 -10.24
C THR A 320 15.99 -13.51 -10.29
N PHE A 321 17.29 -13.34 -10.03
CA PHE A 321 17.93 -12.03 -10.21
C PHE A 321 17.81 -11.51 -11.65
N GLU A 322 18.01 -12.39 -12.64
CA GLU A 322 17.88 -12.06 -14.06
C GLU A 322 16.47 -11.56 -14.40
N GLU A 323 15.42 -12.26 -13.96
CA GLU A 323 14.04 -11.86 -14.22
C GLU A 323 13.68 -10.53 -13.56
N MET A 324 14.13 -10.32 -12.31
CA MET A 324 13.95 -9.07 -11.59
C MET A 324 14.70 -7.90 -12.25
N ALA A 325 15.94 -8.13 -12.68
CA ALA A 325 16.74 -7.14 -13.39
C ALA A 325 16.10 -6.75 -14.74
N ASP A 326 15.65 -7.73 -15.53
CA ASP A 326 14.98 -7.49 -16.81
C ASP A 326 13.67 -6.72 -16.63
N ALA A 327 12.88 -7.03 -15.60
CA ALA A 327 11.67 -6.28 -15.27
C ALA A 327 11.99 -4.84 -14.85
N ALA A 328 13.03 -4.64 -14.04
CA ALA A 328 13.48 -3.31 -13.65
C ALA A 328 13.99 -2.48 -14.85
N ILE A 329 14.68 -3.10 -15.80
CA ILE A 329 15.09 -2.46 -17.07
C ILE A 329 13.87 -2.03 -17.89
N LYS A 330 12.81 -2.85 -17.98
CA LYS A 330 11.56 -2.48 -18.67
C LYS A 330 10.89 -1.26 -18.02
N LEU A 331 11.04 -1.12 -16.70
CA LEU A 331 10.60 0.05 -15.92
C LEU A 331 11.61 1.21 -15.96
N LYS A 332 12.64 1.14 -16.82
CA LYS A 332 13.70 2.16 -17.00
C LYS A 332 14.48 2.46 -15.73
N ARG A 333 14.60 1.50 -14.82
CA ARG A 333 15.47 1.61 -13.64
C ARG A 333 16.94 1.48 -14.05
N ARG A 334 17.78 2.23 -13.35
CA ARG A 334 19.25 2.27 -13.50
C ARG A 334 19.96 1.40 -12.47
N TYR A 335 19.31 1.11 -11.35
CA TYR A 335 19.80 0.18 -10.35
C TYR A 335 18.64 -0.55 -9.66
N ILE A 336 18.95 -1.71 -9.09
CA ILE A 336 18.06 -2.51 -8.25
C ILE A 336 18.90 -3.15 -7.13
N GLY A 337 18.45 -3.04 -5.88
CA GLY A 337 19.15 -3.60 -4.74
C GLY A 337 18.44 -4.83 -4.20
N PHE A 338 19.12 -5.97 -4.24
CA PHE A 338 18.58 -7.22 -3.72
C PHE A 338 18.85 -7.33 -2.22
N THR A 339 17.80 -7.62 -1.47
CA THR A 339 17.75 -7.56 0.00
C THR A 339 17.08 -8.80 0.57
N ASP A 340 17.42 -9.99 0.07
CA ASP A 340 16.87 -11.26 0.59
C ASP A 340 17.11 -11.40 2.11
N HIS A 341 16.24 -12.15 2.79
CA HIS A 341 16.19 -12.20 4.25
C HIS A 341 17.38 -12.93 4.90
N THR A 342 17.69 -12.57 6.14
CA THR A 342 18.65 -13.25 7.01
C THR A 342 18.04 -14.44 7.78
N LYS A 343 18.91 -15.34 8.25
CA LYS A 343 18.57 -16.66 8.85
C LYS A 343 17.53 -16.63 9.98
N SER A 344 17.37 -15.52 10.70
CA SER A 344 16.37 -15.38 11.77
C SER A 344 14.93 -15.34 11.24
N GLU A 345 14.71 -14.98 9.98
CA GLU A 345 13.40 -15.09 9.34
C GLU A 345 13.20 -16.48 8.73
N HIS A 346 12.91 -17.44 9.60
CA HIS A 346 12.75 -18.84 9.23
C HIS A 346 11.58 -19.11 8.28
N VAL A 347 10.54 -18.26 8.29
CA VAL A 347 9.39 -18.43 7.38
C VAL A 347 9.78 -18.09 5.95
N ALA A 348 10.75 -17.18 5.77
CA ALA A 348 11.25 -16.72 4.48
C ALA A 348 12.46 -17.50 3.94
N ASN A 349 12.81 -18.65 4.52
CA ASN A 349 14.03 -19.40 4.16
C ASN A 349 15.33 -18.57 4.25
N GLY A 350 15.42 -17.66 5.22
CA GLY A 350 16.52 -16.71 5.37
C GLY A 350 17.93 -17.33 5.30
N MET A 351 18.88 -16.52 4.84
CA MET A 351 20.26 -16.93 4.55
C MET A 351 21.22 -16.64 5.71
N ASP A 352 22.20 -17.52 5.89
CA ASP A 352 23.35 -17.29 6.78
C ASP A 352 24.50 -16.59 6.06
N ASP A 353 25.54 -16.24 6.80
CA ASP A 353 26.74 -15.57 6.31
C ASP A 353 27.37 -16.28 5.10
N ARG A 354 27.42 -17.62 5.11
CA ARG A 354 28.03 -18.43 4.04
C ARG A 354 27.20 -18.35 2.76
N LYS A 355 25.87 -18.41 2.88
CA LYS A 355 24.96 -18.26 1.73
C LYS A 355 25.05 -16.85 1.14
N PHE A 356 25.12 -15.81 1.97
CA PHE A 356 25.29 -14.43 1.50
C PHE A 356 26.56 -14.21 0.68
N MET A 357 27.68 -14.84 1.05
CA MET A 357 28.90 -14.72 0.24
C MET A 357 28.75 -15.31 -1.18
N LYS A 358 27.94 -16.37 -1.33
CA LYS A 358 27.63 -16.93 -2.66
C LYS A 358 26.67 -16.03 -3.43
N TYR A 359 25.62 -15.58 -2.76
CA TYR A 359 24.64 -14.62 -3.25
C TYR A 359 25.31 -13.36 -3.84
N PHE A 360 26.27 -12.78 -3.12
CA PHE A 360 27.06 -11.64 -3.60
C PHE A 360 27.90 -11.95 -4.84
N ALA A 361 28.55 -13.12 -4.88
CA ALA A 361 29.32 -13.55 -6.04
C ALA A 361 28.44 -13.76 -7.28
N GLU A 362 27.21 -14.23 -7.10
CA GLU A 362 26.22 -14.37 -8.19
C GLU A 362 25.78 -13.00 -8.72
N ILE A 363 25.50 -12.04 -7.84
CA ILE A 363 25.21 -10.65 -8.21
C ILE A 363 26.38 -10.04 -9.00
N ASP A 364 27.62 -10.20 -8.53
CA ASP A 364 28.80 -9.68 -9.22
C ASP A 364 28.96 -10.28 -10.63
N LYS A 365 28.74 -11.59 -10.76
CA LYS A 365 28.76 -12.28 -12.05
C LYS A 365 27.68 -11.77 -12.99
N LEU A 366 26.47 -11.55 -12.49
CA LEU A 366 25.35 -11.06 -13.29
C LEU A 366 25.53 -9.60 -13.70
N ASN A 367 26.04 -8.74 -12.82
CA ASN A 367 26.44 -7.37 -13.15
C ASN A 367 27.38 -7.34 -14.37
N GLY A 368 28.37 -8.24 -14.42
CA GLY A 368 29.27 -8.37 -15.57
C GLY A 368 28.58 -8.75 -16.88
N ARG A 369 27.49 -9.53 -16.83
CA ARG A 369 26.69 -9.93 -18.02
C ARG A 369 25.69 -8.86 -18.46
N LEU A 370 25.22 -8.03 -17.54
CA LEU A 370 24.23 -7.00 -17.83
C LEU A 370 24.86 -5.78 -18.55
N ASP A 371 26.19 -5.68 -18.56
CA ASP A 371 26.99 -4.71 -19.33
C ASP A 371 26.49 -3.26 -19.18
N GLY A 372 26.23 -2.87 -17.93
CA GLY A 372 25.81 -1.50 -17.59
C GLY A 372 24.36 -1.12 -17.94
N ARG A 373 23.53 -2.05 -18.44
CA ARG A 373 22.09 -1.81 -18.65
C ARG A 373 21.35 -1.47 -17.36
N ILE A 374 21.76 -2.08 -16.25
CA ILE A 374 21.31 -1.81 -14.89
C ILE A 374 22.44 -2.25 -13.94
N THR A 375 22.56 -1.60 -12.78
CA THR A 375 23.45 -2.04 -11.70
C THR A 375 22.66 -2.78 -10.62
N LEU A 376 23.07 -4.01 -10.33
CA LEU A 376 22.56 -4.80 -9.23
C LEU A 376 23.38 -4.49 -7.97
N LEU A 377 22.73 -4.06 -6.90
CA LEU A 377 23.38 -3.75 -5.63
C LEU A 377 23.27 -4.93 -4.68
N LYS A 378 24.38 -5.23 -4.01
CA LYS A 378 24.51 -6.29 -3.00
C LYS A 378 24.02 -5.77 -1.66
N SER A 379 22.92 -6.31 -1.18
CA SER A 379 22.40 -5.98 0.16
C SER A 379 21.74 -7.22 0.78
N GLY A 380 21.09 -7.01 1.91
CA GLY A 380 20.28 -7.98 2.63
C GLY A 380 19.28 -7.22 3.48
N GLU A 381 18.09 -7.76 3.68
CA GLU A 381 17.20 -7.31 4.73
C GLU A 381 17.62 -7.99 6.05
N VAL A 382 18.44 -7.27 6.80
CA VAL A 382 19.10 -7.79 8.00
C VAL A 382 18.21 -7.60 9.23
N ASP A 383 17.86 -8.71 9.85
CA ASP A 383 17.06 -8.68 11.08
C ASP A 383 17.77 -7.93 12.22
N ILE A 384 17.05 -7.01 12.85
CA ILE A 384 17.44 -6.40 14.12
C ILE A 384 17.00 -7.36 15.22
N LEU A 385 17.92 -8.08 15.86
CA LEU A 385 17.63 -9.04 16.92
C LEU A 385 17.09 -8.36 18.19
N LYS A 386 16.46 -9.14 19.09
CA LYS A 386 15.86 -8.64 20.34
C LYS A 386 16.76 -7.68 21.15
N GLY A 387 18.07 -7.92 21.14
CA GLY A 387 19.07 -7.11 21.84
C GLY A 387 19.64 -5.92 21.06
N GLY A 388 19.13 -5.63 19.86
CA GLY A 388 19.60 -4.57 18.96
C GLY A 388 20.84 -4.92 18.13
N ALA A 389 21.30 -6.17 18.17
CA ALA A 389 22.35 -6.67 17.28
C ALA A 389 21.77 -7.04 15.91
N LEU A 390 22.60 -7.06 14.87
CA LEU A 390 22.23 -7.50 13.53
C LEU A 390 22.44 -9.01 13.36
N ASP A 391 21.65 -9.64 12.49
CA ASP A 391 21.60 -11.10 12.32
C ASP A 391 22.73 -11.71 11.45
N LEU A 392 23.70 -10.89 11.02
CA LEU A 392 24.90 -11.30 10.27
C LEU A 392 26.17 -10.77 10.93
N ASN A 393 27.31 -11.42 10.67
CA ASN A 393 28.60 -10.93 11.14
C ASN A 393 29.06 -9.70 10.35
N ASP A 394 29.83 -8.84 11.02
CA ASP A 394 30.41 -7.63 10.45
C ASP A 394 31.15 -7.87 9.13
N SER A 395 31.92 -8.95 9.00
CA SER A 395 32.64 -9.27 7.77
C SER A 395 31.73 -9.52 6.57
N THR A 396 30.52 -10.01 6.81
CA THR A 396 29.51 -10.20 5.76
C THR A 396 28.81 -8.88 5.44
N LEU A 397 28.53 -8.07 6.45
CA LEU A 397 27.96 -6.72 6.26
C LEU A 397 28.91 -5.80 5.48
N ASP A 398 30.23 -5.90 5.70
CA ASP A 398 31.26 -5.14 4.99
C ASP A 398 31.29 -5.43 3.48
N CYS A 399 30.71 -6.55 3.04
CA CYS A 399 30.63 -6.93 1.63
C CYS A 399 29.37 -6.38 0.93
N MET A 400 28.44 -5.78 1.68
CA MET A 400 27.23 -5.16 1.14
C MET A 400 27.52 -3.74 0.63
N ASP A 401 26.84 -3.35 -0.43
CA ASP A 401 26.80 -1.98 -0.93
C ASP A 401 26.07 -1.06 0.07
N TYR A 402 25.06 -1.59 0.76
CA TYR A 402 24.34 -0.95 1.86
C TYR A 402 23.64 -1.99 2.73
N VAL A 403 23.34 -1.65 3.99
CA VAL A 403 22.59 -2.52 4.91
C VAL A 403 21.18 -1.97 5.09
N LEU A 404 20.17 -2.73 4.67
CA LEU A 404 18.78 -2.52 5.03
C LEU A 404 18.48 -3.36 6.27
N ALA A 405 17.92 -2.76 7.32
CA ALA A 405 17.63 -3.48 8.56
C ALA A 405 16.19 -3.26 9.01
N SER A 406 15.57 -4.32 9.53
CA SER A 406 14.14 -4.36 9.86
C SER A 406 13.87 -5.16 11.14
N VAL A 407 12.68 -5.01 11.72
CA VAL A 407 12.24 -5.79 12.89
C VAL A 407 11.13 -6.76 12.47
N HIS A 408 11.41 -8.07 12.44
CA HIS A 408 10.39 -9.09 12.14
C HIS A 408 9.92 -9.91 13.34
N THR A 409 10.70 -9.88 14.42
CA THR A 409 10.50 -10.74 15.60
C THR A 409 10.23 -9.94 16.86
N ASN A 410 9.58 -10.57 17.85
CA ASN A 410 9.26 -9.96 19.14
C ASN A 410 8.48 -8.62 19.03
N LEU A 411 7.53 -8.56 18.09
CA LEU A 411 6.79 -7.34 17.75
C LEU A 411 5.91 -6.79 18.89
N ASN A 412 5.68 -7.56 19.94
CA ASN A 412 4.85 -7.21 21.10
C ASN A 412 5.66 -6.83 22.36
N MET A 413 6.94 -6.46 22.19
CA MET A 413 7.79 -5.88 23.26
C MET A 413 7.20 -4.58 23.82
N GLY A 414 7.62 -4.18 25.02
CA GLY A 414 7.22 -2.88 25.57
C GLY A 414 7.76 -1.71 24.74
N LYS A 415 7.07 -0.56 24.75
CA LYS A 415 7.45 0.60 23.93
C LYS A 415 8.91 1.03 24.13
N ASP A 416 9.34 1.14 25.39
CA ASP A 416 10.70 1.56 25.72
C ASP A 416 11.75 0.52 25.32
N GLU A 417 11.45 -0.77 25.49
CA GLU A 417 12.34 -1.87 25.10
C GLU A 417 12.51 -1.95 23.58
N MET A 418 11.41 -1.82 22.82
CA MET A 418 11.43 -1.83 21.36
C MET A 418 12.18 -0.59 20.83
N THR A 419 11.95 0.57 21.44
CA THR A 419 12.69 1.80 21.11
C THR A 419 14.18 1.64 21.36
N ALA A 420 14.58 1.12 22.52
CA ALA A 420 15.98 0.88 22.85
C ALA A 420 16.62 -0.13 21.89
N ARG A 421 15.90 -1.19 21.49
CA ARG A 421 16.35 -2.17 20.49
C ARG A 421 16.67 -1.50 19.15
N VAL A 422 15.74 -0.73 18.59
CA VAL A 422 15.90 -0.08 17.28
C VAL A 422 16.98 1.00 17.33
N VAL A 423 16.96 1.88 18.35
CA VAL A 423 17.97 2.94 18.52
C VAL A 423 19.37 2.36 18.69
N LYS A 424 19.53 1.27 19.45
CA LYS A 424 20.82 0.60 19.61
C LYS A 424 21.33 0.04 18.28
N ALA A 425 20.46 -0.51 17.45
CA ALA A 425 20.82 -1.03 16.14
C ALA A 425 21.29 0.11 15.21
N ILE A 426 20.57 1.24 15.19
CA ILE A 426 20.92 2.44 14.42
C ILE A 426 22.29 2.98 14.84
N ARG A 427 22.50 3.17 16.15
CA ARG A 427 23.77 3.65 16.74
C ARG A 427 24.92 2.64 16.65
N GLY A 428 24.64 1.43 16.17
CA GLY A 428 25.67 0.45 15.85
C GLY A 428 26.49 0.84 14.60
N GLY A 429 26.08 1.87 13.86
CA GLY A 429 26.85 2.46 12.75
C GLY A 429 26.86 1.62 11.46
N ARG A 430 26.20 0.46 11.45
CA ARG A 430 26.19 -0.45 10.28
C ARG A 430 24.97 -0.28 9.37
N ILE A 431 23.84 0.21 9.92
CA ILE A 431 22.59 0.34 9.16
C ILE A 431 22.66 1.54 8.22
N SER A 432 22.42 1.34 6.93
CA SER A 432 22.26 2.42 5.94
C SER A 432 20.80 2.88 5.84
N MET A 433 19.87 1.92 5.96
CA MET A 433 18.43 2.16 5.80
C MET A 433 17.62 1.33 6.81
N LEU A 434 16.61 1.94 7.41
CA LEU A 434 15.63 1.24 8.24
C LEU A 434 14.43 0.85 7.36
N GLY A 435 14.27 -0.45 7.11
CA GLY A 435 13.16 -1.04 6.34
C GLY A 435 11.86 -1.00 7.15
N HIS A 436 10.74 -0.82 6.45
CA HIS A 436 9.35 -0.69 6.95
C HIS A 436 9.29 -0.42 8.47
N PRO A 437 9.65 0.79 8.92
CA PRO A 437 10.12 1.04 10.29
C PRO A 437 9.15 0.67 11.42
N THR A 438 7.85 0.62 11.12
CA THR A 438 6.80 0.28 12.09
C THR A 438 6.32 -1.15 11.98
N ASP A 439 6.78 -1.90 10.97
CA ASP A 439 6.39 -3.24 10.59
C ASP A 439 4.85 -3.44 10.54
N ARG A 440 4.09 -2.37 10.27
CA ARG A 440 2.63 -2.46 10.23
C ARG A 440 2.16 -3.27 9.02
N LEU A 441 1.01 -3.90 9.16
CA LEU A 441 0.24 -4.46 8.05
C LEU A 441 -1.19 -3.92 8.17
N ILE A 442 -1.62 -3.12 7.20
CA ILE A 442 -2.93 -2.47 7.19
C ILE A 442 -4.02 -3.55 7.36
N ASP A 443 -4.96 -3.28 8.28
CA ASP A 443 -6.04 -4.18 8.73
C ASP A 443 -5.61 -5.47 9.44
N GLN A 444 -4.32 -5.81 9.50
CA GLN A 444 -3.82 -7.07 10.06
C GLN A 444 -2.96 -6.89 11.32
N ARG A 445 -2.03 -5.92 11.31
CA ARG A 445 -1.04 -5.69 12.37
C ARG A 445 -0.81 -4.20 12.60
N GLU A 446 -0.95 -3.75 13.86
CA GLU A 446 -0.62 -2.36 14.23
C GLU A 446 0.88 -2.10 14.09
N GLN A 447 1.23 -0.81 14.06
CA GLN A 447 2.62 -0.38 14.23
C GLN A 447 3.19 -0.99 15.51
N ILE A 448 4.43 -1.49 15.46
CA ILE A 448 5.14 -1.90 16.67
C ILE A 448 5.16 -0.75 17.67
N PRO A 449 5.08 -1.03 18.98
CA PRO A 449 5.08 0.01 20.00
C PRO A 449 6.46 0.65 20.03
N LEU A 450 6.63 1.77 19.33
CA LEU A 450 7.92 2.41 19.10
C LEU A 450 7.80 3.91 19.32
N ASP A 451 8.79 4.51 19.96
CA ASP A 451 8.94 5.96 20.01
C ASP A 451 9.65 6.45 18.74
N LEU A 452 8.84 6.79 17.73
CA LEU A 452 9.35 7.20 16.42
C LEU A 452 10.22 8.46 16.49
N ASP A 453 9.95 9.38 17.41
CA ASP A 453 10.75 10.62 17.51
C ASP A 453 12.19 10.30 17.93
N LYS A 454 12.38 9.40 18.90
CA LYS A 454 13.72 8.92 19.31
C LYS A 454 14.42 8.13 18.21
N VAL A 455 13.67 7.38 17.41
CA VAL A 455 14.20 6.65 16.26
C VAL A 455 14.64 7.61 15.16
N PHE A 456 13.84 8.64 14.88
CA PHE A 456 14.16 9.67 13.90
C PHE A 456 15.37 10.52 14.31
N GLU A 457 15.49 10.88 15.59
CA GLU A 457 16.66 11.54 16.15
C GLU A 457 17.92 10.69 15.94
N ALA A 458 17.90 9.42 16.37
CA ALA A 458 19.03 8.51 16.18
C ALA A 458 19.35 8.29 14.69
N ALA A 459 18.34 8.17 13.84
CA ALA A 459 18.54 8.02 12.40
C ALA A 459 19.16 9.28 11.77
N ALA A 460 18.79 10.47 12.23
CA ALA A 460 19.32 11.73 11.71
C ALA A 460 20.79 11.90 12.12
N ASP A 461 21.12 11.58 13.38
CA ASP A 461 22.49 11.62 13.90
C ASP A 461 23.41 10.67 13.12
N GLU A 462 22.92 9.48 12.80
CA GLU A 462 23.69 8.42 12.14
C GLU A 462 23.56 8.46 10.61
N GLY A 463 22.78 9.38 10.03
CA GLY A 463 22.53 9.43 8.58
C GLY A 463 21.79 8.20 8.03
N VAL A 464 20.96 7.53 8.82
CA VAL A 464 20.13 6.40 8.37
C VAL A 464 18.92 6.88 7.58
N VAL A 465 18.71 6.28 6.41
CA VAL A 465 17.58 6.57 5.53
C VAL A 465 16.32 5.83 6.00
N MET A 466 15.17 6.51 5.97
CA MET A 466 13.88 5.89 6.31
C MET A 466 13.21 5.29 5.07
N GLU A 467 12.79 4.03 5.15
CA GLU A 467 12.00 3.43 4.08
C GLU A 467 10.55 3.93 4.06
N ILE A 468 10.04 4.12 2.84
CA ILE A 468 8.63 4.17 2.47
C ILE A 468 8.37 2.94 1.61
N ASN A 469 8.00 1.85 2.29
CA ASN A 469 7.69 0.58 1.70
C ASN A 469 6.37 0.69 0.94
N SER A 470 6.40 0.39 -0.35
CA SER A 470 5.30 0.61 -1.28
C SER A 470 4.38 -0.59 -1.39
N PHE A 471 4.65 -1.69 -0.66
CA PHE A 471 3.79 -2.86 -0.70
C PHE A 471 2.38 -2.47 -0.22
N PRO A 472 1.31 -2.83 -0.95
CA PRO A 472 0.01 -2.18 -0.75
C PRO A 472 -0.68 -2.45 0.59
N ASP A 473 -0.29 -3.50 1.31
CA ASP A 473 -0.76 -3.80 2.66
C ASP A 473 0.22 -3.33 3.76
N ARG A 474 1.38 -2.76 3.42
CA ARG A 474 2.32 -2.09 4.36
C ARG A 474 2.16 -0.57 4.33
N LEU A 475 2.51 0.05 3.19
CA LEU A 475 2.62 1.50 3.01
C LEU A 475 3.37 2.20 4.14
N ASP A 476 4.54 1.69 4.53
CA ASP A 476 5.23 2.06 5.75
C ASP A 476 6.61 2.67 5.48
N LEU A 477 6.91 3.93 5.80
CA LEU A 477 6.13 4.86 6.62
C LEU A 477 4.84 5.39 5.98
N ASN A 478 3.84 5.61 6.84
CA ASN A 478 2.62 6.32 6.45
C ASN A 478 2.86 7.83 6.27
N ASP A 479 1.93 8.52 5.65
CA ASP A 479 2.04 9.95 5.33
C ASP A 479 2.28 10.85 6.56
N GLU A 480 1.62 10.58 7.68
CA GLU A 480 1.80 11.34 8.93
C GLU A 480 3.21 11.16 9.51
N ASN A 481 3.72 9.94 9.54
CA ASN A 481 5.08 9.66 9.99
C ASN A 481 6.14 10.17 9.02
N ILE A 482 5.85 10.21 7.71
CA ILE A 482 6.72 10.87 6.71
C ILE A 482 6.83 12.37 7.01
N MET A 483 5.70 13.06 7.25
CA MET A 483 5.73 14.49 7.58
C MET A 483 6.55 14.75 8.85
N ARG A 484 6.36 13.93 9.90
CA ARG A 484 7.15 14.00 11.14
C ARG A 484 8.63 13.74 10.90
N ALA A 485 8.99 12.66 10.21
CA ALA A 485 10.38 12.33 9.89
C ALA A 485 11.08 13.45 9.09
N LYS A 486 10.34 14.17 8.24
CA LYS A 486 10.87 15.29 7.47
C LYS A 486 11.34 16.46 8.36
N GLU A 487 10.74 16.66 9.52
CA GLU A 487 11.14 17.70 10.49
C GLU A 487 12.56 17.44 11.05
N TYR A 488 12.99 16.17 11.08
CA TYR A 488 14.34 15.74 11.45
C TYR A 488 15.33 15.79 10.27
N LYS A 489 14.92 16.32 9.11
CA LYS A 489 15.73 16.41 7.88
C LYS A 489 16.21 15.06 7.35
N LEU A 490 15.50 13.99 7.69
CA LEU A 490 15.80 12.64 7.22
C LEU A 490 15.62 12.53 5.70
N LYS A 491 16.39 11.62 5.10
CA LYS A 491 16.20 11.18 3.72
C LYS A 491 15.30 9.95 3.70
N PHE A 492 14.62 9.75 2.57
CA PHE A 492 13.68 8.65 2.37
C PHE A 492 14.08 7.76 1.21
N SER A 493 13.74 6.47 1.30
CA SER A 493 13.82 5.52 0.19
C SER A 493 12.44 4.95 -0.12
N ILE A 494 11.96 5.07 -1.34
CA ILE A 494 10.68 4.48 -1.80
C ILE A 494 11.00 3.15 -2.46
N ASN A 495 10.69 2.05 -1.78
CA ASN A 495 11.01 0.70 -2.27
C ASN A 495 9.77 -0.17 -2.30
N THR A 496 9.74 -1.21 -3.14
CA THR A 496 8.52 -2.02 -3.34
C THR A 496 8.40 -3.24 -2.46
N ASP A 497 9.51 -3.70 -1.87
CA ASP A 497 9.52 -4.98 -1.15
C ASP A 497 9.03 -6.11 -2.09
N ALA A 498 9.53 -6.02 -3.33
CA ALA A 498 9.04 -6.86 -4.42
C ALA A 498 9.57 -8.28 -4.27
N HIS A 499 8.64 -9.21 -4.04
CA HIS A 499 8.88 -10.65 -4.05
C HIS A 499 8.64 -11.29 -5.43
N ARG A 500 8.15 -10.50 -6.39
CA ARG A 500 7.91 -10.88 -7.78
C ARG A 500 8.07 -9.67 -8.69
N THR A 501 8.33 -9.87 -9.97
CA THR A 501 8.50 -8.76 -10.94
C THR A 501 7.24 -7.88 -11.05
N SER A 502 6.05 -8.46 -10.94
CA SER A 502 4.78 -7.72 -10.96
C SER A 502 4.62 -6.78 -9.76
N ASN A 503 5.36 -6.98 -8.66
CA ASN A 503 5.31 -6.12 -7.49
C ASN A 503 6.11 -4.83 -7.69
N LEU A 504 7.03 -4.77 -8.66
CA LEU A 504 7.82 -3.56 -8.94
C LEU A 504 6.93 -2.35 -9.33
N GLN A 505 5.74 -2.61 -9.86
CA GLN A 505 4.76 -1.56 -10.17
C GLN A 505 4.19 -0.88 -8.92
N PHE A 506 4.33 -1.49 -7.74
CA PHE A 506 3.82 -0.95 -6.48
C PHE A 506 4.49 0.36 -6.07
N THR A 507 5.62 0.75 -6.71
CA THR A 507 6.30 2.04 -6.50
C THR A 507 5.30 3.21 -6.50
N ARG A 508 4.24 3.12 -7.33
CA ARG A 508 3.17 4.12 -7.41
C ARG A 508 2.49 4.43 -6.07
N TYR A 509 2.34 3.43 -5.18
CA TYR A 509 1.70 3.61 -3.89
C TYR A 509 2.63 4.32 -2.90
N GLY A 510 3.92 4.00 -2.92
CA GLY A 510 4.95 4.71 -2.15
C GLY A 510 5.12 6.16 -2.60
N ILE A 511 5.03 6.42 -3.91
CA ILE A 511 4.94 7.80 -4.45
C ILE A 511 3.71 8.53 -3.90
N GLY A 512 2.55 7.87 -3.87
CA GLY A 512 1.35 8.40 -3.24
C GLY A 512 1.59 8.81 -1.77
N MET A 513 2.20 7.93 -0.96
CA MET A 513 2.55 8.24 0.44
C MET A 513 3.55 9.39 0.54
N ALA A 514 4.59 9.40 -0.30
CA ALA A 514 5.59 10.46 -0.34
C ALA A 514 4.98 11.83 -0.69
N LYS A 515 4.07 11.88 -1.67
CA LYS A 515 3.31 13.09 -2.05
C LYS A 515 2.42 13.58 -0.92
N ARG A 516 1.73 12.67 -0.23
CA ARG A 516 0.92 12.99 0.97
C ARG A 516 1.77 13.51 2.13
N GLY A 517 3.01 13.03 2.24
CA GLY A 517 4.05 13.53 3.16
C GLY A 517 4.81 14.77 2.66
N TRP A 518 4.38 15.34 1.53
CA TRP A 518 4.95 16.53 0.87
C TRP A 518 6.44 16.39 0.52
N LEU A 519 6.90 15.19 0.19
CA LEU A 519 8.27 14.94 -0.21
C LEU A 519 8.55 15.45 -1.63
N THR A 520 9.70 16.07 -1.78
CA THR A 520 10.26 16.51 -3.07
C THR A 520 11.29 15.49 -3.57
N LYS A 521 11.73 15.67 -4.81
CA LYS A 521 12.83 14.88 -5.39
C LYS A 521 14.09 14.87 -4.50
N ALA A 522 14.41 16.00 -3.86
CA ALA A 522 15.60 16.11 -3.03
C ALA A 522 15.52 15.31 -1.72
N ASP A 523 14.31 14.96 -1.28
CA ASP A 523 14.08 14.19 -0.06
C ASP A 523 14.26 12.68 -0.28
N VAL A 524 14.15 12.21 -1.54
CA VAL A 524 14.08 10.78 -1.90
C VAL A 524 15.35 10.32 -2.60
N ILE A 525 16.06 9.37 -2.01
CA ILE A 525 17.37 8.89 -2.52
C ILE A 525 17.23 8.09 -3.82
N ASN A 526 16.08 7.46 -4.06
CA ASN A 526 15.81 6.71 -5.29
C ASN A 526 15.85 7.58 -6.54
N THR A 527 15.87 8.90 -6.40
CA THR A 527 15.92 9.85 -7.52
C THR A 527 17.35 10.19 -7.95
N MET A 528 18.34 9.77 -7.16
CA MET A 528 19.74 10.10 -7.35
C MET A 528 20.37 9.25 -8.47
N LYS A 529 21.48 9.77 -9.03
CA LYS A 529 22.36 8.92 -9.84
C LYS A 529 23.10 7.96 -8.91
N LEU A 530 23.43 6.78 -9.41
CA LEU A 530 24.11 5.72 -8.64
C LEU A 530 25.31 6.24 -7.84
N LYS A 531 26.18 7.05 -8.44
CA LYS A 531 27.37 7.61 -7.75
C LYS A 531 27.01 8.43 -6.51
N ASP A 532 25.93 9.21 -6.56
CA ASP A 532 25.52 10.05 -5.43
C ASP A 532 24.71 9.26 -4.40
N LEU A 533 23.89 8.30 -4.87
CA LEU A 533 23.22 7.33 -4.02
C LEU A 533 24.22 6.59 -3.12
N MET A 534 25.31 6.07 -3.70
CA MET A 534 26.32 5.31 -2.95
C MET A 534 27.04 6.15 -1.89
N LYS A 535 27.12 7.47 -2.05
CA LYS A 535 27.68 8.36 -1.00
C LYS A 535 26.75 8.50 0.19
N VAL A 536 25.43 8.39 -0.02
CA VAL A 536 24.44 8.47 1.05
C VAL A 536 24.34 7.14 1.79
N LEU A 537 24.43 6.03 1.07
CA LEU A 537 24.23 4.69 1.64
C LEU A 537 25.48 4.10 2.31
N LYS A 538 26.68 4.47 1.86
CA LYS A 538 27.92 3.92 2.39
C LYS A 538 28.24 4.52 3.76
N LYS A 539 28.38 3.65 4.76
CA LYS A 539 28.82 4.00 6.11
C LYS A 539 30.28 3.65 6.36
#